data_AF-T0ZR62-F1
#
_entry.id   AF-T0ZR62-F1
#
_cell.length_a   1.000
_cell.length_b   1.000
_cell.length_c   1.000
_cell.angle_alpha   90.00
_cell.angle_beta   90.00
_cell.angle_gamma   90.00
#
_symmetry.space_group_name_H-M   'P 1'
#
loop_
_entity.id
_entity.type
_entity.pdbx_description
1 polymer ?
#
loop_
_entity_poly.entity_id
_entity_poly.type
_entity_poly.pdbx_seq_one_letter_code
_entity_poly.pdbx_strand_id
1 'polypeptide(L)'
;GSVAFEQAVHALLMARQPTLSGANLLKMVGRCTFESKEFRAPKASHSAERFVWLTRLNNLRVADDGQQRALSDAERHVLLRLPFMQAKLTYEQVRKALDLPDSSRFIGVDYWRKRKEGNELAAEDATLFEAKAFHVLRKAYEEAGLKTEWQRDATHPDRLDALAYAQTVFKDDTEASAWMLGQGIAPGIAEATLNVSFSDFVRLSVKALRKIIPFMEAGQRYDEAVLSAGYAHHNQVVTKLKSRSIPHISKDDFPNPVVYRALNQARKLVNAIVHEYGAPAEVHIELARDLSKPFDERRQIAREQKAFRDDKEKQVADFEQEFGHAPRKDQLAKFRLYKEQDGKCAYSLDTLDLSRLGEDGYV
;
A
#
# COMPACT_ATOMS: atom_id res chain seq x y z
N GLY A 1 -12.22 -37.26 34.69
CA GLY A 1 -12.35 -37.76 33.31
C GLY A 1 -11.00 -38.25 32.85
N SER A 2 -10.91 -39.00 31.75
CA SER A 2 -9.58 -39.22 31.15
C SER A 2 -9.06 -37.89 30.61
N VAL A 3 -7.77 -37.60 30.77
CA VAL A 3 -7.13 -36.37 30.24
C VAL A 3 -7.40 -36.19 28.75
N ALA A 4 -7.49 -37.29 28.00
CA ALA A 4 -7.85 -37.29 26.59
C ALA A 4 -9.28 -36.75 26.31
N PHE A 5 -10.24 -37.04 27.18
CA PHE A 5 -11.60 -36.50 27.04
C PHE A 5 -11.63 -34.99 27.29
N GLU A 6 -10.93 -34.51 28.32
CA GLU A 6 -10.82 -33.08 28.63
C GLU A 6 -10.14 -32.31 27.49
N GLN A 7 -9.06 -32.86 26.93
CA GLN A 7 -8.39 -32.30 25.74
C GLN A 7 -9.30 -32.25 24.51
N ALA A 8 -10.08 -33.32 24.26
CA ALA A 8 -11.00 -33.36 23.14
C ALA A 8 -12.15 -32.34 23.27
N VAL A 9 -12.73 -32.22 24.47
CA VAL A 9 -13.78 -31.23 24.75
C VAL A 9 -13.24 -29.81 24.64
N HIS A 10 -12.06 -29.54 25.19
CA HIS A 10 -11.40 -28.24 25.06
C HIS A 10 -11.11 -27.88 23.60
N ALA A 11 -10.59 -28.84 22.83
CA ALA A 11 -10.32 -28.64 21.40
C ALA A 11 -11.61 -28.31 20.63
N LEU A 12 -12.73 -29.00 20.91
CA LEU A 12 -14.02 -28.72 20.29
C LEU A 12 -14.59 -27.35 20.68
N LEU A 13 -14.45 -26.95 21.94
CA LEU A 13 -14.90 -25.64 22.43
C LEU A 13 -14.12 -24.48 21.79
N MET A 14 -12.82 -24.65 21.59
CA MET A 14 -11.95 -23.63 21.02
C MET A 14 -11.87 -23.69 19.49
N ALA A 15 -12.35 -24.76 18.87
CA ALA A 15 -12.29 -24.94 17.43
C ALA A 15 -13.14 -23.90 16.71
N ARG A 16 -12.46 -23.07 15.92
CA ARG A 16 -13.08 -22.14 14.97
C ARG A 16 -12.37 -22.30 13.63
N GLN A 17 -13.15 -22.29 12.55
CA GLN A 17 -12.54 -22.18 11.22
C GLN A 17 -11.82 -20.82 11.13
N PRO A 18 -10.59 -20.77 10.58
CA PRO A 18 -9.91 -19.51 10.38
C PRO A 18 -10.77 -18.62 9.49
N THR A 19 -10.84 -17.33 9.80
CA THR A 19 -11.69 -16.36 9.11
C THR A 19 -11.34 -16.24 7.62
N LEU A 20 -10.08 -16.50 7.26
CA LEU A 20 -9.59 -16.40 5.90
C LEU A 20 -8.43 -17.38 5.69
N SER A 21 -8.63 -18.39 4.83
CA SER A 21 -7.54 -19.23 4.32
C SER A 21 -6.81 -18.55 3.17
N GLY A 22 -5.54 -18.92 2.94
CA GLY A 22 -4.76 -18.38 1.83
C GLY A 22 -5.42 -18.60 0.47
N ALA A 23 -6.03 -19.79 0.27
CA ALA A 23 -6.78 -20.10 -0.94
C ALA A 23 -7.98 -19.15 -1.17
N ASN A 24 -8.69 -18.76 -0.11
CA ASN A 24 -9.81 -17.83 -0.23
C ASN A 24 -9.33 -16.39 -0.43
N LEU A 25 -8.24 -15.98 0.22
CA LEU A 25 -7.62 -14.69 -0.02
C LEU A 25 -7.20 -14.55 -1.49
N LEU A 26 -6.54 -15.56 -2.06
CA LEU A 26 -6.04 -15.52 -3.45
C LEU A 26 -7.16 -15.40 -4.50
N LYS A 27 -8.38 -15.89 -4.21
CA LYS A 27 -9.55 -15.66 -5.08
C LYS A 27 -9.93 -14.18 -5.19
N MET A 28 -9.59 -13.39 -4.18
CA MET A 28 -9.87 -11.94 -4.12
C MET A 28 -8.71 -11.10 -4.64
N VAL A 29 -7.50 -11.68 -4.80
CA VAL A 29 -6.32 -10.96 -5.27
C VAL A 29 -6.38 -10.78 -6.79
N GLY A 30 -6.28 -9.53 -7.23
CA GLY A 30 -6.24 -9.21 -8.66
C GLY A 30 -4.99 -9.74 -9.36
N ARG A 31 -5.06 -9.83 -10.69
CA ARG A 31 -3.92 -10.19 -11.55
C ARG A 31 -3.02 -8.99 -11.85
N CYS A 32 -1.78 -9.28 -12.23
CA CYS A 32 -0.80 -8.28 -12.66
C CYS A 32 -1.25 -7.59 -13.95
N THR A 33 -0.93 -6.30 -14.07
CA THR A 33 -1.22 -5.49 -15.27
C THR A 33 -0.55 -6.02 -16.53
N PHE A 34 0.70 -6.51 -16.45
CA PHE A 34 1.46 -6.97 -17.62
C PHE A 34 1.51 -8.49 -17.77
N GLU A 35 1.52 -9.22 -16.65
CA GLU A 35 1.63 -10.68 -16.62
C GLU A 35 0.29 -11.27 -16.11
N SER A 36 -0.71 -11.38 -16.98
CA SER A 36 -2.11 -11.70 -16.59
C SER A 36 -2.30 -13.03 -15.86
N LYS A 37 -1.36 -13.98 -16.03
CA LYS A 37 -1.35 -15.27 -15.32
C LYS A 37 -0.88 -15.15 -13.87
N GLU A 38 -0.10 -14.11 -13.55
CA GLU A 38 0.50 -13.92 -12.24
C GLU A 38 -0.41 -13.11 -11.31
N PHE A 39 -0.40 -13.46 -10.03
CA PHE A 39 -1.03 -12.64 -9.00
C PHE A 39 -0.21 -11.36 -8.74
N ARG A 40 -0.89 -10.33 -8.25
CA ARG A 40 -0.26 -9.11 -7.78
C ARG A 40 0.71 -9.39 -6.63
N ALA A 41 1.79 -8.61 -6.56
CA ALA A 41 2.77 -8.71 -5.49
C ALA A 41 2.24 -8.07 -4.20
N PRO A 42 2.49 -8.67 -3.03
CA PRO A 42 2.30 -8.01 -1.75
C PRO A 42 2.99 -6.65 -1.72
N LYS A 43 2.32 -5.63 -1.18
CA LYS A 43 2.92 -4.29 -1.04
C LYS A 43 4.14 -4.29 -0.10
N ALA A 44 4.14 -5.19 0.86
CA ALA A 44 5.23 -5.43 1.81
C ALA A 44 6.42 -6.22 1.23
N SER A 45 6.34 -6.70 -0.01
CA SER A 45 7.46 -7.40 -0.64
C SER A 45 8.65 -6.45 -0.87
N HIS A 46 9.87 -6.96 -0.73
CA HIS A 46 11.08 -6.16 -0.95
C HIS A 46 11.10 -5.57 -2.37
N SER A 47 10.72 -6.35 -3.37
CA SER A 47 10.55 -5.89 -4.74
C SER A 47 9.54 -4.73 -4.85
N ALA A 48 8.41 -4.79 -4.15
CA ALA A 48 7.40 -3.71 -4.18
C ALA A 48 7.88 -2.45 -3.45
N GLU A 49 8.50 -2.58 -2.27
CA GLU A 49 9.08 -1.44 -1.55
C GLU A 49 10.17 -0.78 -2.38
N ARG A 50 11.04 -1.57 -3.00
CA ARG A 50 12.09 -1.11 -3.91
C ARG A 50 11.51 -0.36 -5.10
N PHE A 51 10.45 -0.89 -5.72
CA PHE A 51 9.75 -0.22 -6.82
C PHE A 51 9.15 1.13 -6.42
N VAL A 52 8.49 1.20 -5.25
CA VAL A 52 7.92 2.47 -4.75
C VAL A 52 9.03 3.47 -4.46
N TRP A 53 10.14 3.03 -3.85
CA TRP A 53 11.30 3.87 -3.59
C TRP A 53 11.90 4.43 -4.87
N LEU A 54 12.21 3.58 -5.85
CA LEU A 54 12.78 4.01 -7.13
C LEU A 54 11.85 4.96 -7.88
N THR A 55 10.53 4.73 -7.80
CA THR A 55 9.55 5.67 -8.36
C THR A 55 9.64 7.04 -7.71
N ARG A 56 9.80 7.12 -6.38
CA ARG A 56 9.99 8.40 -5.66
C ARG A 56 11.34 9.02 -6.01
N LEU A 57 12.41 8.24 -6.01
CA LEU A 57 13.78 8.69 -6.29
C LEU A 57 13.91 9.27 -7.71
N ASN A 58 13.46 8.55 -8.74
CA ASN A 58 13.60 8.99 -10.14
C ASN A 58 12.67 10.16 -10.49
N ASN A 59 11.58 10.35 -9.73
CA ASN A 59 10.66 11.48 -9.89
C ASN A 59 10.95 12.64 -8.93
N LEU A 60 11.93 12.51 -8.03
CA LEU A 60 12.33 13.60 -7.14
C LEU A 60 12.92 14.73 -7.96
N ARG A 61 12.49 15.96 -7.67
CA ARG A 61 12.93 17.18 -8.33
C ARG A 61 13.38 18.18 -7.28
N VAL A 62 14.48 18.85 -7.57
CA VAL A 62 15.04 19.93 -6.75
C VAL A 62 14.98 21.21 -7.59
N ALA A 63 14.56 22.30 -6.98
CA ALA A 63 14.62 23.63 -7.54
C ALA A 63 15.84 24.36 -6.99
N ASP A 64 16.76 24.73 -7.88
CA ASP A 64 17.94 25.54 -7.60
C ASP A 64 17.78 26.88 -8.31
N ASP A 65 17.78 27.98 -7.56
CA ASP A 65 17.64 29.34 -8.10
C ASP A 65 16.48 29.53 -9.10
N GLY A 66 15.37 28.84 -8.83
CA GLY A 66 14.16 28.86 -9.65
C GLY A 66 14.16 27.90 -10.85
N GLN A 67 15.25 27.18 -11.12
CA GLN A 67 15.30 26.12 -12.14
C GLN A 67 15.06 24.75 -11.52
N GLN A 68 14.10 24.01 -12.08
CA GLN A 68 13.81 22.65 -11.65
C GLN A 68 14.74 21.67 -12.36
N ARG A 69 15.46 20.84 -11.60
CA ARG A 69 16.27 19.74 -12.11
C ARG A 69 15.89 18.40 -11.49
N ALA A 70 16.22 17.32 -12.20
CA ALA A 70 16.24 15.98 -11.65
C ALA A 70 17.55 15.74 -10.86
N LEU A 71 17.55 14.69 -10.04
CA LEU A 71 18.79 14.21 -9.44
C LEU A 71 19.69 13.59 -10.51
N SER A 72 20.99 13.88 -10.41
CA SER A 72 22.04 13.22 -11.18
C SER A 72 22.22 11.76 -10.75
N ASP A 73 22.87 10.97 -11.60
CA ASP A 73 23.11 9.55 -11.28
C ASP A 73 24.01 9.36 -10.05
N ALA A 74 24.94 10.28 -9.81
CA ALA A 74 25.76 10.29 -8.59
C ALA A 74 24.90 10.51 -7.34
N GLU A 75 24.06 11.55 -7.34
CA GLU A 75 23.14 11.83 -6.22
C GLU A 75 22.18 10.65 -5.99
N ARG A 76 21.63 10.06 -7.08
CA ARG A 76 20.77 8.88 -6.99
C ARG A 76 21.48 7.69 -6.36
N HIS A 77 22.75 7.45 -6.71
CA HIS A 77 23.51 6.33 -6.17
C HIS A 77 23.74 6.45 -4.66
N VAL A 78 24.00 7.68 -4.16
CA VAL A 78 24.13 7.95 -2.72
C VAL A 78 22.85 7.59 -1.97
N LEU A 79 21.70 8.01 -2.49
CA LEU A 79 20.41 7.80 -1.82
C LEU A 79 19.89 6.37 -1.93
N LEU A 80 20.34 5.61 -2.93
CA LEU A 80 19.78 4.33 -3.34
C LEU A 80 19.61 3.32 -2.20
N ARG A 81 20.57 3.29 -1.26
CA ARG A 81 20.62 2.33 -0.14
C ARG A 81 20.10 2.90 1.18
N LEU A 82 20.00 4.22 1.33
CA LEU A 82 19.71 4.86 2.62
C LEU A 82 18.42 4.36 3.30
N PRO A 83 17.28 4.18 2.62
CA PRO A 83 16.06 3.72 3.28
C PRO A 83 16.13 2.30 3.85
N PHE A 84 17.07 1.48 3.39
CA PHE A 84 17.27 0.11 3.87
C PHE A 84 18.33 0.06 4.98
N MET A 85 19.04 1.16 5.23
CA MET A 85 20.01 1.28 6.32
C MET A 85 19.38 2.00 7.53
N GLN A 86 18.62 3.06 7.26
CA GLN A 86 17.98 3.91 8.28
C GLN A 86 16.49 3.55 8.40
N ALA A 87 15.92 3.68 9.60
CA ALA A 87 14.51 3.33 9.84
C ALA A 87 13.53 4.09 8.93
N LYS A 88 13.78 5.39 8.72
CA LYS A 88 13.05 6.28 7.82
C LYS A 88 14.03 7.19 7.09
N LEU A 89 13.65 7.64 5.88
CA LEU A 89 14.38 8.65 5.11
C LEU A 89 13.52 9.90 4.99
N THR A 90 13.91 10.99 5.65
CA THR A 90 13.29 12.32 5.56
C THR A 90 13.94 13.18 4.47
N TYR A 91 13.28 14.26 4.06
CA TYR A 91 13.88 15.21 3.11
C TYR A 91 15.13 15.89 3.70
N GLU A 92 15.14 16.14 5.01
CA GLU A 92 16.30 16.71 5.72
C GLU A 92 17.52 15.79 5.62
N GLN A 93 17.33 14.49 5.80
CA GLN A 93 18.39 13.49 5.64
C GLN A 93 18.89 13.40 4.20
N VAL A 94 17.99 13.54 3.22
CA VAL A 94 18.35 13.59 1.80
C VAL A 94 19.19 14.83 1.49
N ARG A 95 18.80 16.01 1.99
CA ARG A 95 19.58 17.25 1.86
C ARG A 95 20.99 17.07 2.40
N LYS A 96 21.12 16.54 3.63
CA LYS A 96 22.42 16.29 4.26
C LYS A 96 23.26 15.28 3.48
N ALA A 97 22.64 14.22 2.97
CA ALA A 97 23.36 13.18 2.20
C ALA A 97 23.85 13.69 0.83
N LEU A 98 23.15 14.66 0.24
CA LEU A 98 23.48 15.24 -1.05
C LEU A 98 24.27 16.55 -0.97
N ASP A 99 24.51 17.06 0.24
CA ASP A 99 25.14 18.36 0.49
C ASP A 99 24.49 19.52 -0.30
N LEU A 100 23.14 19.54 -0.32
CA LEU A 100 22.38 20.55 -1.07
C LEU A 100 22.37 21.90 -0.33
N PRO A 101 22.61 23.02 -1.02
CA PRO A 101 22.64 24.34 -0.39
C PRO A 101 21.27 24.75 0.15
N ASP A 102 21.27 25.60 1.18
CA ASP A 102 20.05 26.12 1.83
C ASP A 102 19.15 26.95 0.90
N SER A 103 19.60 27.28 -0.31
CA SER A 103 18.77 27.90 -1.36
C SER A 103 17.92 26.86 -2.13
N SER A 104 18.36 25.60 -2.23
CA SER A 104 17.66 24.54 -2.95
C SER A 104 16.35 24.14 -2.28
N ARG A 105 15.33 23.78 -3.05
CA ARG A 105 14.02 23.32 -2.51
C ARG A 105 13.54 22.04 -3.19
N PHE A 106 13.01 21.09 -2.42
CA PHE A 106 12.37 19.90 -3.00
C PHE A 106 10.98 20.24 -3.55
N ILE A 107 10.73 19.89 -4.81
CA ILE A 107 9.41 20.09 -5.42
C ILE A 107 8.39 19.15 -4.77
N GLY A 108 7.25 19.70 -4.37
CA GLY A 108 6.16 18.95 -3.71
C GLY A 108 6.22 18.99 -2.18
N VAL A 109 7.26 19.59 -1.59
CA VAL A 109 7.32 19.90 -0.16
C VAL A 109 6.70 21.27 0.10
N ASP A 110 5.85 21.36 1.12
CA ASP A 110 5.12 22.59 1.48
C ASP A 110 5.91 23.45 2.48
N TYR A 111 6.90 24.19 1.95
CA TYR A 111 7.74 25.10 2.72
C TYR A 111 7.00 26.34 3.24
N TRP A 112 5.93 26.76 2.55
CA TRP A 112 5.24 28.01 2.84
C TRP A 112 4.65 28.07 4.25
N ARG A 113 4.08 26.95 4.72
CA ARG A 113 3.48 26.87 6.06
C ARG A 113 4.53 27.05 7.15
N LYS A 114 5.64 26.33 7.04
CA LYS A 114 6.74 26.35 8.00
C LYS A 114 7.52 27.66 8.00
N ARG A 115 7.60 28.34 6.84
CA ARG A 115 8.12 29.72 6.75
C ARG A 115 7.35 30.69 7.65
N LYS A 116 6.02 30.56 7.77
CA LYS A 116 5.21 31.40 8.67
C LYS A 116 5.49 31.14 10.15
N GLU A 117 5.95 29.94 10.49
CA GLU A 117 6.30 29.52 11.86
C GLU A 117 7.76 29.88 12.21
N GLY A 118 8.50 30.54 11.31
CA GLY A 118 9.86 31.03 11.56
C GLY A 118 10.99 30.02 11.26
N ASN A 119 10.65 28.77 10.90
CA ASN A 119 11.63 27.76 10.49
C ASN A 119 11.16 27.04 9.22
N GLU A 120 11.53 27.55 8.05
CA GLU A 120 11.12 27.00 6.75
C GLU A 120 11.63 25.57 6.50
N LEU A 121 12.86 25.26 6.94
CA LEU A 121 13.50 23.96 6.72
C LEU A 121 12.86 22.83 7.55
N ALA A 122 12.11 23.15 8.61
CA ALA A 122 11.30 22.16 9.35
C ALA A 122 10.25 21.46 8.46
N ALA A 123 9.96 21.96 7.25
CA ALA A 123 9.13 21.24 6.28
C ALA A 123 9.79 19.93 5.80
N GLU A 124 11.11 19.83 5.92
CA GLU A 124 11.91 18.69 5.45
C GLU A 124 11.99 17.53 6.46
N ASP A 125 11.43 17.71 7.67
CA ASP A 125 11.23 16.62 8.64
C ASP A 125 10.25 15.56 8.11
N ALA A 126 9.48 15.90 7.08
CA ALA A 126 8.57 14.99 6.41
C ALA A 126 9.31 13.77 5.84
N THR A 127 8.75 12.58 6.05
CA THR A 127 9.30 11.33 5.53
C THR A 127 9.15 11.26 4.01
N LEU A 128 10.28 11.23 3.29
CA LEU A 128 10.31 10.96 1.85
C LEU A 128 9.99 9.49 1.57
N PHE A 129 10.55 8.55 2.32
CA PHE A 129 10.28 7.12 2.15
C PHE A 129 10.68 6.30 3.39
N GLU A 130 10.04 5.16 3.58
CA GLU A 130 10.28 4.25 4.68
C GLU A 130 10.08 2.81 4.18
N ALA A 131 11.11 1.98 4.29
CA ALA A 131 11.04 0.55 3.96
C ALA A 131 10.45 -0.23 5.14
N LYS A 132 9.17 0.02 5.42
CA LYS A 132 8.47 -0.48 6.62
C LYS A 132 8.57 -1.99 6.76
N ALA A 133 8.22 -2.73 5.71
CA ALA A 133 8.20 -4.18 5.78
C ALA A 133 9.61 -4.76 5.94
N PHE A 134 10.59 -4.19 5.24
CA PHE A 134 12.00 -4.54 5.41
C PHE A 134 12.45 -4.40 6.88
N HIS A 135 12.17 -3.26 7.52
CA HIS A 135 12.59 -3.02 8.91
C HIS A 135 11.79 -3.83 9.93
N VAL A 136 10.51 -4.11 9.67
CA VAL A 136 9.69 -5.02 10.49
C VAL A 136 10.25 -6.44 10.45
N LEU A 137 10.61 -6.94 9.26
CA LEU A 137 11.26 -8.25 9.12
C LEU A 137 12.63 -8.26 9.79
N ARG A 138 13.45 -7.21 9.62
CA ARG A 138 14.73 -7.09 10.34
C ARG A 138 14.56 -7.23 11.84
N LYS A 139 13.60 -6.48 12.40
CA LYS A 139 13.32 -6.48 13.84
C LYS A 139 12.91 -7.86 14.33
N ALA A 140 12.04 -8.55 13.59
CA ALA A 140 11.62 -9.93 13.92
C ALA A 140 12.81 -10.91 13.96
N TYR A 141 13.76 -10.80 13.02
CA TYR A 141 14.99 -11.60 13.05
C TYR A 141 15.87 -11.25 14.25
N GLU A 142 16.07 -9.96 14.53
CA GLU A 142 16.91 -9.49 15.63
C GLU A 142 16.37 -9.89 17.00
N GLU A 143 15.06 -9.82 17.21
CA GLU A 143 14.38 -10.26 18.44
C GLU A 143 14.50 -11.77 18.65
N ALA A 144 14.55 -12.55 17.57
CA ALA A 144 14.79 -14.00 17.62
C ALA A 144 16.28 -14.39 17.70
N GLY A 145 17.20 -13.42 17.77
CA GLY A 145 18.65 -13.68 17.82
C GLY A 145 19.28 -14.09 16.48
N LEU A 146 18.56 -13.97 15.36
CA LEU A 146 18.94 -14.44 14.02
C LEU A 146 19.68 -13.38 13.19
N LYS A 147 20.65 -12.69 13.80
CA LYS A 147 21.36 -11.56 13.16
C LYS A 147 22.18 -11.99 11.94
N THR A 148 22.80 -13.16 12.00
CA THR A 148 23.60 -13.75 10.91
C THR A 148 22.75 -14.11 9.70
N GLU A 149 21.57 -14.67 9.95
CA GLU A 149 20.59 -15.06 8.96
C GLU A 149 19.99 -13.81 8.31
N TRP A 150 19.75 -12.76 9.09
CA TRP A 150 19.33 -11.47 8.54
C TRP A 150 20.36 -10.89 7.57
N GLN A 151 21.65 -10.90 7.92
CA GLN A 151 22.72 -10.39 7.04
C GLN A 151 22.74 -11.14 5.69
N ARG A 152 22.52 -12.46 5.72
CA ARG A 152 22.37 -13.28 4.52
C ARG A 152 21.10 -12.91 3.76
N ASP A 153 19.94 -12.97 4.40
CA ASP A 153 18.64 -12.86 3.73
C ASP A 153 18.32 -11.42 3.27
N ALA A 154 18.88 -10.39 3.92
CA ALA A 154 18.78 -8.99 3.51
C ALA A 154 19.36 -8.72 2.11
N THR A 155 20.30 -9.57 1.66
CA THR A 155 20.89 -9.50 0.31
C THR A 155 20.16 -10.34 -0.74
N HIS A 156 19.13 -11.09 -0.34
CA HIS A 156 18.37 -11.97 -1.22
C HIS A 156 16.90 -11.52 -1.32
N PRO A 157 16.56 -10.61 -2.27
CA PRO A 157 15.20 -10.11 -2.49
C PRO A 157 14.14 -11.20 -2.54
N ASP A 158 14.45 -12.33 -3.19
CA ASP A 158 13.52 -13.44 -3.38
C ASP A 158 13.06 -14.06 -2.05
N ARG A 159 13.95 -14.13 -1.06
CA ARG A 159 13.61 -14.65 0.28
C ARG A 159 12.73 -13.68 1.04
N LEU A 160 13.04 -12.39 0.98
CA LEU A 160 12.23 -11.34 1.60
C LEU A 160 10.84 -11.24 0.95
N ASP A 161 10.77 -11.36 -0.38
CA ASP A 161 9.52 -11.40 -1.13
C ASP A 161 8.66 -12.60 -0.73
N ALA A 162 9.28 -13.78 -0.54
CA ALA A 162 8.59 -14.98 -0.07
C ALA A 162 8.03 -14.82 1.34
N LEU A 163 8.83 -14.28 2.29
CA LEU A 163 8.36 -13.99 3.65
C LEU A 163 7.20 -13.00 3.65
N ALA A 164 7.33 -11.90 2.92
CA ALA A 164 6.27 -10.91 2.79
C ALA A 164 5.01 -11.52 2.15
N TYR A 165 5.16 -12.40 1.15
CA TYR A 165 4.05 -13.12 0.56
C TYR A 165 3.35 -14.03 1.57
N ALA A 166 4.10 -14.82 2.31
CA ALA A 166 3.55 -15.71 3.32
C ALA A 166 2.71 -14.93 4.35
N GLN A 167 3.28 -13.86 4.90
CA GLN A 167 2.64 -13.04 5.92
C GLN A 167 1.50 -12.14 5.39
N THR A 168 1.42 -11.96 4.07
CA THR A 168 0.31 -11.23 3.44
C THR A 168 -0.84 -12.17 3.09
N VAL A 169 -0.53 -13.36 2.56
CA VAL A 169 -1.52 -14.28 1.98
C VAL A 169 -2.08 -15.26 3.01
N PHE A 170 -1.25 -15.82 3.87
CA PHE A 170 -1.65 -16.78 4.88
C PHE A 170 -1.87 -16.07 6.20
N LYS A 171 -3.07 -16.21 6.76
CA LYS A 171 -3.48 -15.58 8.03
C LYS A 171 -3.57 -16.57 9.19
N ASP A 172 -3.23 -17.82 8.91
CA ASP A 172 -3.11 -18.90 9.86
C ASP A 172 -1.64 -19.30 9.95
N ASP A 173 -1.11 -19.39 11.15
CA ASP A 173 0.31 -19.65 11.41
C ASP A 173 0.75 -21.01 10.88
N THR A 174 -0.14 -22.01 10.92
CA THR A 174 0.18 -23.36 10.43
C THR A 174 0.28 -23.37 8.91
N GLU A 175 -0.65 -22.70 8.22
CA GLU A 175 -0.63 -22.55 6.76
C GLU A 175 0.59 -21.74 6.31
N ALA A 176 0.88 -20.62 6.99
CA ALA A 176 2.00 -19.74 6.70
C ALA A 176 3.35 -20.47 6.88
N SER A 177 3.54 -21.14 8.02
CA SER A 177 4.77 -21.86 8.34
C SER A 177 5.00 -23.02 7.37
N ALA A 178 3.98 -23.84 7.10
CA ALA A 178 4.07 -24.94 6.14
C ALA A 178 4.46 -24.45 4.73
N TRP A 179 3.88 -23.34 4.28
CA TRP A 179 4.24 -22.74 2.99
C TRP A 179 5.68 -22.22 2.96
N MET A 180 6.12 -21.52 4.01
CA MET A 180 7.49 -21.00 4.12
C MET A 180 8.54 -22.13 4.09
N LEU A 181 8.32 -23.20 4.84
CA LEU A 181 9.19 -24.38 4.83
C LEU A 181 9.27 -25.00 3.43
N GLY A 182 8.13 -25.08 2.72
CA GLY A 182 8.08 -25.54 1.33
C GLY A 182 8.85 -24.65 0.34
N GLN A 183 9.05 -23.37 0.65
CA GLN A 183 9.90 -22.45 -0.11
C GLN A 183 11.40 -22.51 0.29
N GLY A 184 11.79 -23.40 1.21
CA GLY A 184 13.17 -23.51 1.69
C GLY A 184 13.57 -22.41 2.70
N ILE A 185 12.60 -21.86 3.42
CA ILE A 185 12.85 -20.98 4.57
C ILE A 185 13.12 -21.85 5.80
N ALA A 186 14.14 -21.50 6.58
CA ALA A 186 14.53 -22.30 7.74
C ALA A 186 13.46 -22.21 8.84
N PRO A 187 13.22 -23.28 9.64
CA PRO A 187 12.18 -23.29 10.67
C PRO A 187 12.28 -22.14 11.66
N GLY A 188 13.48 -21.82 12.16
CA GLY A 188 13.68 -20.72 13.10
C GLY A 188 13.32 -19.35 12.50
N ILE A 189 13.53 -19.16 11.20
CA ILE A 189 13.13 -17.94 10.49
C ILE A 189 11.61 -17.89 10.31
N ALA A 190 11.00 -19.01 9.93
CA ALA A 190 9.55 -19.09 9.76
C ALA A 190 8.86 -18.71 11.08
N GLU A 191 9.26 -19.33 12.19
CA GLU A 191 8.75 -19.04 13.54
C GLU A 191 8.96 -17.57 13.94
N ALA A 192 10.17 -17.02 13.75
CA ALA A 192 10.47 -15.63 14.08
C ALA A 192 9.56 -14.63 13.35
N THR A 193 9.13 -14.95 12.13
CA THR A 193 8.31 -14.03 11.32
C THR A 193 6.81 -14.19 11.51
N LEU A 194 6.30 -15.21 12.23
CA LEU A 194 4.85 -15.45 12.40
C LEU A 194 4.12 -14.28 13.08
N ASN A 195 4.80 -13.54 13.95
CA ASN A 195 4.21 -12.37 14.61
C ASN A 195 4.07 -11.15 13.69
N VAL A 196 4.59 -11.22 12.46
CA VAL A 196 4.51 -10.14 11.48
C VAL A 196 3.29 -10.36 10.59
N SER A 197 2.39 -9.39 10.53
CA SER A 197 1.24 -9.44 9.61
C SER A 197 1.26 -8.29 8.61
N PHE A 198 1.13 -8.62 7.33
CA PHE A 198 1.09 -7.65 6.25
C PHE A 198 -0.24 -7.66 5.49
N SER A 199 -0.50 -6.61 4.73
CA SER A 199 -1.68 -6.46 3.91
C SER A 199 -1.33 -5.73 2.61
N ASP A 200 -2.35 -5.59 1.75
CA ASP A 200 -2.30 -4.90 0.48
C ASP A 200 -1.40 -5.52 -0.60
N PHE A 201 -1.76 -5.24 -1.84
CA PHE A 201 -1.05 -5.70 -3.02
C PHE A 201 -0.81 -4.52 -3.98
N VAL A 202 0.35 -4.47 -4.60
CA VAL A 202 0.62 -3.52 -5.70
C VAL A 202 0.03 -4.04 -7.01
N ARG A 203 -0.13 -3.19 -8.03
CA ARG A 203 -0.77 -3.59 -9.30
C ARG A 203 0.06 -4.56 -10.17
N LEU A 204 1.34 -4.72 -9.85
CA LEU A 204 2.29 -5.53 -10.59
C LEU A 204 2.61 -6.83 -9.83
N SER A 205 2.94 -7.91 -10.52
CA SER A 205 3.45 -9.15 -9.94
C SER A 205 4.94 -9.01 -9.60
N VAL A 206 5.44 -9.86 -8.70
CA VAL A 206 6.88 -9.90 -8.36
C VAL A 206 7.71 -10.17 -9.61
N LYS A 207 7.23 -11.06 -10.49
CA LYS A 207 7.85 -11.35 -11.79
C LYS A 207 7.99 -10.12 -12.68
N ALA A 208 6.94 -9.30 -12.80
CA ALA A 208 7.00 -8.07 -13.59
C ALA A 208 7.94 -7.04 -12.94
N LEU A 209 7.88 -6.91 -11.60
CA LEU A 209 8.77 -6.02 -10.84
C LEU A 209 10.24 -6.38 -11.04
N ARG A 210 10.61 -7.66 -10.98
CA ARG A 210 11.99 -8.12 -11.20
C ARG A 210 12.55 -7.74 -12.57
N LYS A 211 11.70 -7.64 -13.59
CA LYS A 211 12.13 -7.18 -14.93
C LYS A 211 12.23 -5.66 -15.03
N ILE A 212 11.38 -4.91 -14.32
CA ILE A 212 11.29 -3.44 -14.41
C ILE A 212 12.34 -2.75 -13.51
N ILE A 213 12.55 -3.27 -12.30
CA ILE A 213 13.42 -2.66 -11.28
C ILE A 213 14.84 -2.36 -11.80
N PRO A 214 15.54 -3.26 -12.50
CA PRO A 214 16.90 -2.99 -12.97
C PRO A 214 17.02 -1.72 -13.83
N PHE A 215 16.03 -1.46 -14.71
CA PHE A 215 16.01 -0.26 -15.53
C PHE A 215 15.71 1.01 -14.73
N MET A 216 14.84 0.90 -13.71
CA MET A 216 14.59 2.01 -12.80
C MET A 216 15.79 2.31 -11.91
N GLU A 217 16.56 1.31 -11.50
CA GLU A 217 17.83 1.49 -10.79
C GLU A 217 18.83 2.24 -11.66
N ALA A 218 18.87 1.95 -12.97
CA ALA A 218 19.67 2.68 -13.95
C ALA A 218 19.21 4.13 -14.18
N GLY A 219 18.01 4.53 -13.73
CA GLY A 219 17.52 5.92 -13.82
C GLY A 219 16.37 6.18 -14.74
N GLN A 220 15.91 5.16 -15.44
CA GLN A 220 14.73 5.28 -16.26
C GLN A 220 13.51 5.58 -15.39
N ARG A 221 12.65 6.46 -15.89
CA ARG A 221 11.32 6.64 -15.28
C ARG A 221 10.51 5.35 -15.48
N TYR A 222 9.44 5.19 -14.71
CA TYR A 222 8.63 3.98 -14.77
C TYR A 222 8.10 3.69 -16.19
N ASP A 223 7.69 4.73 -16.91
CA ASP A 223 7.24 4.64 -18.29
C ASP A 223 8.30 4.06 -19.22
N GLU A 224 9.54 4.57 -19.14
CA GLU A 224 10.69 4.11 -19.92
C GLU A 224 11.11 2.69 -19.52
N ALA A 225 11.17 2.40 -18.22
CA ALA A 225 11.57 1.10 -17.67
C ALA A 225 10.62 -0.02 -18.08
N VAL A 226 9.31 0.26 -18.19
CA VAL A 226 8.31 -0.69 -18.69
C VAL A 226 8.59 -1.08 -20.15
N LEU A 227 8.90 -0.10 -21.00
CA LEU A 227 9.26 -0.35 -22.40
C LEU A 227 10.56 -1.15 -22.52
N SER A 228 11.61 -0.75 -21.77
CA SER A 228 12.90 -1.45 -21.74
C SER A 228 12.78 -2.89 -21.23
N ALA A 229 11.84 -3.15 -20.31
CA ALA A 229 11.53 -4.49 -19.82
C ALA A 229 10.73 -5.36 -20.82
N GLY A 230 10.43 -4.83 -22.01
CA GLY A 230 9.70 -5.54 -23.06
C GLY A 230 8.18 -5.56 -22.87
N TYR A 231 7.64 -4.68 -22.02
CA TYR A 231 6.20 -4.54 -21.85
C TYR A 231 5.67 -3.34 -22.66
N ALA A 232 4.47 -3.51 -23.23
CA ALA A 232 3.76 -2.38 -23.80
C ALA A 232 3.29 -1.42 -22.69
N HIS A 233 3.19 -0.13 -22.98
CA HIS A 233 2.55 0.80 -22.07
C HIS A 233 1.15 0.30 -21.69
N HIS A 234 0.78 0.43 -20.42
CA HIS A 234 -0.54 0.01 -19.92
C HIS A 234 -1.73 0.61 -20.69
N ASN A 235 -1.53 1.73 -21.40
CA ASN A 235 -2.51 2.35 -22.29
C ASN A 235 -2.61 1.72 -23.69
N GLN A 236 -1.69 0.83 -24.06
CA GLN A 236 -1.63 0.16 -25.36
C GLN A 236 -2.14 -1.30 -25.32
N VAL A 237 -2.53 -1.80 -24.14
CA VAL A 237 -2.83 -3.23 -23.90
C VAL A 237 -4.17 -3.70 -24.54
N VAL A 238 -4.94 -2.82 -25.18
CA VAL A 238 -6.22 -3.21 -25.81
C VAL A 238 -6.23 -2.90 -27.31
N THR A 239 -5.44 -3.64 -28.08
CA THR A 239 -5.77 -3.95 -29.48
C THR A 239 -6.85 -5.04 -29.52
N LYS A 240 -8.02 -4.78 -28.90
CA LYS A 240 -9.20 -5.59 -29.24
C LYS A 240 -9.62 -5.18 -30.65
N LEU A 241 -9.76 -6.18 -31.53
CA LEU A 241 -10.38 -6.00 -32.84
C LEU A 241 -11.70 -5.25 -32.66
N LYS A 242 -11.90 -4.15 -33.41
CA LYS A 242 -13.16 -3.42 -33.38
C LYS A 242 -14.27 -4.36 -33.85
N SER A 243 -15.24 -4.61 -32.98
CA SER A 243 -16.43 -5.41 -33.29
C SER A 243 -17.62 -4.52 -33.59
N ARG A 244 -18.54 -4.99 -34.44
CA ARG A 244 -19.77 -4.26 -34.76
C ARG A 244 -20.70 -4.13 -33.54
N SER A 245 -20.67 -5.09 -32.63
CA SER A 245 -21.43 -5.07 -31.38
C SER A 245 -20.52 -5.04 -30.17
N ILE A 246 -21.00 -4.48 -29.06
CA ILE A 246 -20.30 -4.49 -27.78
C ILE A 246 -20.31 -5.93 -27.22
N PRO A 247 -19.13 -6.54 -26.96
CA PRO A 247 -19.03 -7.89 -26.44
C PRO A 247 -19.59 -7.99 -25.03
N HIS A 248 -19.92 -9.22 -24.60
CA HIS A 248 -20.37 -9.47 -23.24
C HIS A 248 -19.30 -9.03 -22.22
N ILE A 249 -19.73 -8.30 -21.20
CA ILE A 249 -18.86 -7.82 -20.12
C ILE A 249 -18.88 -8.89 -19.03
N SER A 250 -17.72 -9.45 -18.68
CA SER A 250 -17.62 -10.52 -17.68
C SER A 250 -17.94 -10.00 -16.27
N LYS A 251 -18.50 -10.88 -15.43
CA LYS A 251 -18.68 -10.62 -14.00
C LYS A 251 -17.34 -10.58 -13.26
N ASP A 252 -16.32 -11.24 -13.80
CA ASP A 252 -14.97 -11.26 -13.21
C ASP A 252 -14.29 -9.88 -13.27
N ASP A 253 -14.57 -9.13 -14.34
CA ASP A 253 -14.05 -7.77 -14.53
C ASP A 253 -14.77 -6.75 -13.63
N PHE A 254 -16.04 -6.99 -13.33
CA PHE A 254 -16.89 -6.12 -12.52
C PHE A 254 -17.68 -6.92 -11.48
N PRO A 255 -17.07 -7.26 -10.33
CA PRO A 255 -17.70 -8.12 -9.32
C PRO A 255 -18.94 -7.50 -8.67
N ASN A 256 -19.05 -6.17 -8.65
CA ASN A 256 -20.20 -5.47 -8.08
C ASN A 256 -21.45 -5.75 -8.94
N PRO A 257 -22.48 -6.43 -8.41
CA PRO A 257 -23.64 -6.88 -9.19
C PRO A 257 -24.47 -5.72 -9.76
N VAL A 258 -24.48 -4.57 -9.09
CA VAL A 258 -25.19 -3.37 -9.56
C VAL A 258 -24.48 -2.79 -10.77
N VAL A 259 -23.16 -2.62 -10.70
CA VAL A 259 -22.32 -2.13 -11.81
C VAL A 259 -22.38 -3.09 -12.99
N TYR A 260 -22.21 -4.40 -12.74
CA TYR A 260 -22.30 -5.46 -13.75
C TYR A 260 -23.64 -5.42 -14.50
N ARG A 261 -24.75 -5.29 -13.77
CA ARG A 261 -26.09 -5.19 -14.34
C ARG A 261 -26.24 -3.93 -15.18
N ALA A 262 -25.85 -2.76 -14.65
CA ALA A 262 -25.95 -1.49 -15.35
C ALA A 262 -25.17 -1.51 -16.68
N LEU A 263 -23.91 -1.98 -16.65
CA LEU A 263 -23.06 -2.08 -17.83
C LEU A 263 -23.65 -3.04 -18.89
N ASN A 264 -24.16 -4.20 -18.47
CA ASN A 264 -24.77 -5.15 -19.41
C ASN A 264 -26.14 -4.68 -19.95
N GLN A 265 -26.91 -3.88 -19.21
CA GLN A 265 -28.12 -3.25 -19.74
C GLN A 265 -27.78 -2.15 -20.74
N ALA A 266 -26.79 -1.30 -20.45
CA ALA A 266 -26.28 -0.31 -21.39
C ALA A 266 -25.77 -0.98 -22.69
N ARG A 267 -25.03 -2.09 -22.55
CA ARG A 267 -24.60 -2.92 -23.68
C ARG A 267 -25.78 -3.40 -24.53
N LYS A 268 -26.85 -3.93 -23.91
CA LYS A 268 -28.04 -4.41 -24.65
C LYS A 268 -28.71 -3.28 -25.42
N LEU A 269 -28.89 -2.12 -24.78
CA LEU A 269 -29.45 -0.94 -25.42
C LEU A 269 -28.62 -0.49 -26.62
N VAL A 270 -27.30 -0.32 -26.45
CA VAL A 270 -26.41 0.10 -27.53
C VAL A 270 -26.41 -0.93 -28.66
N ASN A 271 -26.36 -2.23 -28.36
CA ASN A 271 -26.43 -3.27 -29.39
C ASN A 271 -27.78 -3.29 -30.13
N ALA A 272 -28.88 -2.97 -29.47
CA ALA A 272 -30.20 -2.85 -30.11
C ALA A 272 -30.25 -1.63 -31.05
N ILE A 273 -29.70 -0.48 -30.64
CA ILE A 273 -29.56 0.71 -31.50
C ILE A 273 -28.70 0.38 -32.73
N VAL A 274 -27.58 -0.32 -32.53
CA VAL A 274 -26.70 -0.73 -33.63
C VAL A 274 -27.38 -1.70 -34.60
N HIS A 275 -28.23 -2.59 -34.09
CA HIS A 275 -28.99 -3.52 -34.91
C HIS A 275 -30.03 -2.79 -35.78
N GLU A 276 -30.77 -1.86 -35.19
CA GLU A 276 -31.87 -1.14 -35.87
C GLU A 276 -31.36 -0.05 -36.84
N TYR A 277 -30.36 0.73 -36.43
CA TYR A 277 -29.93 1.94 -37.14
C TYR A 277 -28.50 1.88 -37.70
N GLY A 278 -27.77 0.78 -37.44
CA GLY A 278 -26.36 0.68 -37.81
C GLY A 278 -25.41 1.29 -36.79
N ALA A 279 -24.11 1.24 -37.09
CA ALA A 279 -23.08 1.73 -36.15
C ALA A 279 -23.18 3.26 -35.98
N PRO A 280 -23.25 3.78 -34.74
CA PRO A 280 -23.30 5.22 -34.52
C PRO A 280 -21.98 5.88 -34.94
N ALA A 281 -22.07 7.13 -35.39
CA ALA A 281 -20.89 7.95 -35.65
C ALA A 281 -20.12 8.24 -34.35
N GLU A 282 -20.85 8.54 -33.27
CA GLU A 282 -20.29 8.88 -31.96
C GLU A 282 -21.17 8.35 -30.84
N VAL A 283 -20.56 8.10 -29.68
CA VAL A 283 -21.28 7.70 -28.44
C VAL A 283 -20.86 8.66 -27.34
N HIS A 284 -21.81 9.45 -26.85
CA HIS A 284 -21.59 10.42 -25.77
C HIS A 284 -21.98 9.77 -24.45
N ILE A 285 -21.03 9.67 -23.51
CA ILE A 285 -21.23 9.04 -22.20
C ILE A 285 -21.01 10.10 -21.12
N GLU A 286 -22.04 10.36 -20.33
CA GLU A 286 -21.94 11.21 -19.15
C GLU A 286 -21.23 10.47 -18.01
N LEU A 287 -20.18 11.07 -17.45
CA LEU A 287 -19.44 10.52 -16.32
C LEU A 287 -19.76 11.34 -15.08
N ALA A 288 -19.96 10.68 -13.94
CA ALA A 288 -20.12 11.34 -12.64
C ALA A 288 -18.83 12.00 -12.10
N ARG A 289 -17.84 12.26 -12.96
CA ARG A 289 -16.61 12.93 -12.55
C ARG A 289 -16.86 14.43 -12.53
N ASP A 290 -16.49 15.06 -11.43
CA ASP A 290 -16.37 16.52 -11.38
C ASP A 290 -15.45 16.99 -12.51
N LEU A 291 -15.88 18.03 -13.22
CA LEU A 291 -15.05 18.77 -14.17
C LEU A 291 -13.77 19.25 -13.48
N SER A 292 -12.74 19.57 -14.28
CA SER A 292 -11.48 20.11 -13.74
C SER A 292 -11.75 21.38 -12.93
N LYS A 293 -11.65 21.25 -11.60
CA LYS A 293 -11.86 22.33 -10.65
C LYS A 293 -10.83 23.46 -10.86
N PRO A 294 -11.21 24.75 -10.67
CA PRO A 294 -10.28 25.87 -10.70
C PRO A 294 -9.08 25.68 -9.76
N PHE A 295 -7.99 26.41 -10.00
CA PHE A 295 -6.77 26.30 -9.19
C PHE A 295 -7.01 26.54 -7.70
N ASP A 296 -7.79 27.57 -7.34
CA ASP A 296 -8.08 27.91 -5.95
C ASP A 296 -8.90 26.82 -5.25
N GLU A 297 -9.91 26.26 -5.92
CA GLU A 297 -10.70 25.15 -5.37
C GLU A 297 -9.84 23.90 -5.18
N ARG A 298 -8.97 23.55 -6.14
CA ARG A 298 -8.00 22.44 -5.98
C ARG A 298 -7.06 22.68 -4.81
N ARG A 299 -6.61 23.92 -4.61
CA ARG A 299 -5.73 24.30 -3.50
C ARG A 299 -6.45 24.21 -2.15
N GLN A 300 -7.71 24.63 -2.08
CA GLN A 300 -8.54 24.48 -0.88
C GLN A 300 -8.75 23.02 -0.52
N ILE A 301 -9.15 22.19 -1.49
CA ILE A 301 -9.33 20.74 -1.29
C ILE A 301 -8.02 20.09 -0.80
N ALA A 302 -6.89 20.42 -1.42
CA ALA A 302 -5.59 19.90 -1.00
C ALA A 302 -5.25 20.31 0.45
N ARG A 303 -5.61 21.53 0.86
CA ARG A 303 -5.41 22.03 2.22
C ARG A 303 -6.27 21.28 3.23
N GLU A 304 -7.55 21.08 2.94
CA GLU A 304 -8.48 20.33 3.79
C GLU A 304 -8.07 18.86 3.93
N GLN A 305 -7.67 18.21 2.82
CA GLN A 305 -7.15 16.84 2.83
C GLN A 305 -5.85 16.72 3.64
N LYS A 306 -4.98 17.73 3.60
CA LYS A 306 -3.76 17.76 4.43
C LYS A 306 -4.12 17.94 5.90
N ALA A 307 -4.98 18.89 6.25
CA ALA A 307 -5.42 19.10 7.63
C ALA A 307 -6.07 17.83 8.23
N PHE A 308 -6.91 17.14 7.45
CA PHE A 308 -7.52 15.88 7.86
C PHE A 308 -6.48 14.78 8.10
N ARG A 309 -5.41 14.74 7.28
CA ARG A 309 -4.31 13.79 7.44
C ARG A 309 -3.50 14.08 8.70
N ASP A 310 -3.13 15.35 8.91
CA ASP A 310 -2.37 15.81 10.08
C ASP A 310 -3.17 15.49 11.37
N ASP A 311 -4.47 15.78 11.40
CA ASP A 311 -5.36 15.45 12.52
C ASP A 311 -5.47 13.94 12.76
N LYS A 312 -5.63 13.16 11.68
CA LYS A 312 -5.68 11.71 11.78
C LYS A 312 -4.38 11.12 12.34
N GLU A 313 -3.22 11.61 11.90
CA GLU A 313 -1.92 11.18 12.42
C GLU A 313 -1.77 11.49 13.91
N LYS A 314 -2.20 12.68 14.35
CA LYS A 314 -2.24 13.03 15.77
C LYS A 314 -3.15 12.08 16.57
N GLN A 315 -4.34 11.80 16.07
CA GLN A 315 -5.28 10.89 16.76
C GLN A 315 -4.75 9.45 16.85
N VAL A 316 -4.01 8.99 15.84
CA VAL A 316 -3.33 7.70 15.89
C VAL A 316 -2.25 7.70 16.97
N ALA A 317 -1.43 8.74 17.04
CA ALA A 317 -0.39 8.86 18.08
C ALA A 317 -1.00 8.93 19.49
N ASP A 318 -2.05 9.73 19.68
CA ASP A 318 -2.79 9.80 20.94
C ASP A 318 -3.37 8.42 21.32
N PHE A 319 -3.92 7.67 20.37
CA PHE A 319 -4.43 6.32 20.62
C PHE A 319 -3.31 5.35 21.02
N GLU A 320 -2.19 5.37 20.30
CA GLU A 320 -1.03 4.52 20.59
C GLU A 320 -0.46 4.79 21.98
N GLN A 321 -0.51 6.04 22.45
CA GLN A 321 -0.10 6.40 23.80
C GLN A 321 -1.03 5.80 24.87
N GLU A 322 -2.34 5.83 24.65
CA GLU A 322 -3.33 5.34 25.62
C GLU A 322 -3.44 3.80 25.65
N PHE A 323 -3.37 3.16 24.48
CA PHE A 323 -3.63 1.72 24.33
C PHE A 323 -2.38 0.88 24.06
N GLY A 324 -1.22 1.50 23.82
CA GLY A 324 0.05 0.81 23.59
C GLY A 324 0.17 0.09 22.25
N HIS A 325 -0.79 0.26 21.33
CA HIS A 325 -0.78 -0.35 20.01
C HIS A 325 -1.45 0.54 18.96
N ALA A 326 -1.15 0.31 17.68
CA ALA A 326 -1.76 1.04 16.58
C ALA A 326 -3.27 0.72 16.46
N PRO A 327 -4.14 1.72 16.21
CA PRO A 327 -5.58 1.52 16.14
C PRO A 327 -6.04 0.85 14.83
N ARG A 328 -7.07 0.02 14.93
CA ARG A 328 -7.91 -0.38 13.79
C ARG A 328 -8.84 0.76 13.35
N LYS A 329 -9.42 0.65 12.16
CA LYS A 329 -10.27 1.72 11.57
C LYS A 329 -11.47 2.06 12.47
N ASP A 330 -12.14 1.04 12.98
CA ASP A 330 -13.26 1.13 13.91
C ASP A 330 -12.84 1.66 15.28
N GLN A 331 -11.71 1.19 15.82
CA GLN A 331 -11.15 1.68 17.09
C GLN A 331 -10.79 3.16 17.03
N LEU A 332 -10.14 3.62 15.95
CA LEU A 332 -9.83 5.03 15.76
C LEU A 332 -11.10 5.87 15.66
N ALA A 333 -12.15 5.36 14.99
CA ALA A 333 -13.44 6.03 14.90
C ALA A 333 -14.12 6.13 16.29
N LYS A 334 -14.13 5.04 17.08
CA LYS A 334 -14.63 5.04 18.45
C LYS A 334 -13.88 6.05 19.32
N PHE A 335 -12.56 6.07 19.25
CA PHE A 335 -11.73 6.99 20.04
C PHE A 335 -11.94 8.45 19.65
N ARG A 336 -12.10 8.75 18.36
CA ARG A 336 -12.47 10.08 17.89
C ARG A 336 -13.82 10.51 18.46
N LEU A 337 -14.85 9.66 18.33
CA LEU A 337 -16.18 9.95 18.86
C LEU A 337 -16.17 10.13 20.37
N TYR A 338 -15.43 9.29 21.10
CA TYR A 338 -15.25 9.43 22.55
C TYR A 338 -14.74 10.83 22.92
N LYS A 339 -13.71 11.33 22.22
CA LYS A 339 -13.16 12.68 22.45
C LYS A 339 -14.15 13.78 22.07
N GLU A 340 -14.84 13.65 20.95
CA GLU A 340 -15.84 14.62 20.48
C GLU A 340 -17.10 14.67 21.37
N GLN A 341 -17.38 13.60 22.11
CA GLN A 341 -18.53 13.48 23.02
C GLN A 341 -18.15 13.72 24.49
N ASP A 342 -16.98 14.31 24.76
CA ASP A 342 -16.46 14.56 26.12
C ASP A 342 -16.47 13.29 27.01
N GLY A 343 -16.23 12.12 26.42
CA GLY A 343 -16.20 10.84 27.11
C GLY A 343 -17.56 10.40 27.68
N LYS A 344 -18.67 10.84 27.09
CA LYS A 344 -20.03 10.48 27.54
C LYS A 344 -20.84 9.81 26.45
N CYS A 345 -21.70 8.88 26.86
CA CYS A 345 -22.69 8.29 25.96
C CYS A 345 -23.69 9.36 25.52
N ALA A 346 -23.87 9.56 24.22
CA ALA A 346 -24.82 10.55 23.69
C ALA A 346 -26.28 10.23 24.02
N TYR A 347 -26.60 8.99 24.42
CA TYR A 347 -27.97 8.57 24.72
C TYR A 347 -28.27 8.57 26.22
N SER A 348 -27.42 7.92 27.04
CA SER A 348 -27.65 7.85 28.49
C SER A 348 -27.00 8.99 29.28
N LEU A 349 -26.08 9.73 28.66
CA LEU A 349 -25.24 10.77 29.28
C LEU A 349 -24.26 10.23 30.34
N ASP A 350 -24.20 8.91 30.53
CA ASP A 350 -23.24 8.27 31.43
C ASP A 350 -21.82 8.41 30.89
N THR A 351 -20.86 8.47 31.81
CA THR A 351 -19.44 8.50 31.49
C THR A 351 -18.98 7.17 30.92
N LEU A 352 -18.22 7.23 29.84
CA LEU A 352 -17.58 6.09 29.20
C LEU A 352 -16.17 5.91 29.74
N ASP A 353 -15.84 4.67 30.06
CA ASP A 353 -14.51 4.23 30.45
C ASP A 353 -13.65 4.03 29.19
N LEU A 354 -12.61 4.85 29.07
CA LEU A 354 -11.71 4.82 27.93
C LEU A 354 -11.01 3.47 27.77
N SER A 355 -10.66 2.82 28.88
CA SER A 355 -9.90 1.55 28.85
C SER A 355 -10.69 0.41 28.21
N ARG A 356 -12.02 0.48 28.29
CA ARG A 356 -12.95 -0.55 27.83
C ARG A 356 -13.46 -0.32 26.41
N LEU A 357 -13.06 0.77 25.75
CA LEU A 357 -13.55 1.17 24.43
C LEU A 357 -13.33 0.09 23.34
N GLY A 358 -12.32 -0.76 23.53
CA GLY A 358 -12.00 -1.88 22.65
C GLY A 358 -12.75 -3.18 22.92
N GLU A 359 -13.51 -3.29 24.02
CA GLU A 359 -14.26 -4.49 24.38
C GLU A 359 -15.47 -4.70 23.45
N ASP A 360 -15.69 -5.96 23.06
CA ASP A 360 -16.87 -6.34 22.28
C ASP A 360 -18.14 -6.19 23.13
N GLY A 361 -19.11 -5.44 22.61
CA GLY A 361 -20.38 -5.16 23.30
C GLY A 361 -20.29 -4.07 24.37
N TYR A 362 -19.16 -3.35 24.48
CA TYR A 362 -19.08 -2.18 25.34
C TYR A 362 -19.69 -0.95 24.66
N VAL A 363 -20.76 -0.46 25.30
CA VAL A 363 -21.70 0.62 24.88
C VAL A 363 -22.64 0.22 23.75
#